data_AF-A0A819RNV4-F1
#
_entry.id   AF-A0A819RNV4-F1
#
_cell.length_a   1.000
_cell.length_b   1.000
_cell.length_c   1.000
_cell.angle_alpha   90.00
_cell.angle_beta   90.00
_cell.angle_gamma   90.00
#
_symmetry.space_group_name_H-M   'P 1'
#
loop_
_entity.id
_entity.type
_entity.pdbx_description
1 polymer ?
#
loop_
_entity_poly.entity_id
_entity_poly.type
_entity_poly.pdbx_seq_one_letter_code
_entity_poly.pdbx_strand_id
1 'polypeptide(L)'
;MIYSVDKRVKSLLVFIGVVIIFILVTLALAAATLSVVVNLLKNTTTHNLFLGSQYAESIKISDVMMHLNELQNIATNANGTRAINTLGFNRTLDYINNYLSSHTNFKVTTDHLYLRNFVIGSNPILITFINGVTVNRIFSTNLSASEFSFLQYTRSANFPTCIPINVIPNLGCSDNDWLAAKLSPNDRVALVKRGDSNFAAKAAFASKYNVTALLLYKDGMNNELPGLFLSYALGQELADAAQNSSNNVSVRITISVADESKYPVGNMCADTPTGDVTQTIVVGTHSDGARAGPGINDNGSGSAASLGLAVALARLFQMSTYEKYRYRVRFCWWGAEEEGLLGSNYHVKQAKLSTVVGERLDDYLIIFNYDMLASPNYMFGVYDGRTVTMNTPSKAIPGTNKMTTVFREWFIRQNLPWTYTEFAGGSDYAPFLAEGIAAGALFSGADEIKSIEERNYYDKMLGQGMGGIAGAIHDPCYHQACDSIQNVNIFAYEKMIQAAVYALEYVARQDDLKGWLYPPDEIQRLNIRQKQRPEYKSINEYFGLPYF
;
A
#
# COMPACT_ATOMS: atom_id res chain seq x y z
N MET A 1 -34.62 53.45 -53.01
CA MET A 1 -33.52 54.17 -52.33
C MET A 1 -33.41 53.66 -50.92
N ILE A 2 -32.21 53.22 -50.56
CA ILE A 2 -31.86 52.62 -49.28
C ILE A 2 -31.99 53.69 -48.19
N TYR A 3 -32.82 53.44 -47.18
CA TYR A 3 -32.95 54.32 -46.02
C TYR A 3 -31.60 54.44 -45.32
N SER A 4 -31.02 55.64 -45.40
CA SER A 4 -29.84 56.05 -44.65
C SER A 4 -30.19 56.07 -43.16
N VAL A 5 -29.96 54.96 -42.47
CA VAL A 5 -29.96 54.94 -41.00
C VAL A 5 -28.85 55.87 -40.54
N ASP A 6 -29.26 56.94 -39.85
CA ASP A 6 -28.40 57.99 -39.31
C ASP A 6 -27.20 57.37 -38.58
N LYS A 7 -25.98 57.83 -38.92
CA LYS A 7 -24.71 57.39 -38.31
C LYS A 7 -24.77 57.48 -36.79
N ARG A 8 -25.52 58.43 -36.23
CA ARG A 8 -25.71 58.59 -34.78
C ARG A 8 -26.50 57.43 -34.16
N VAL A 9 -27.51 56.91 -34.85
CA VAL A 9 -28.33 55.78 -34.38
C VAL A 9 -27.53 54.49 -34.40
N LYS A 10 -26.69 54.27 -35.42
CA LYS A 10 -25.78 53.11 -35.46
C LYS A 10 -24.73 53.16 -34.34
N SER A 11 -24.12 54.32 -34.09
CA SER A 11 -23.16 54.47 -32.98
C SER A 11 -23.81 54.24 -31.62
N LEU A 12 -25.05 54.71 -31.42
CA LEU A 12 -25.79 54.51 -30.18
C LEU A 12 -26.14 53.03 -29.95
N LEU A 13 -26.58 52.32 -30.99
CA LEU A 13 -26.88 50.89 -30.91
C LEU A 13 -25.62 50.04 -30.62
N VAL A 14 -24.48 50.39 -31.22
CA VAL A 14 -23.20 49.72 -30.93
C VAL A 14 -22.77 49.98 -29.49
N PHE A 15 -22.91 51.22 -29.01
CA PHE A 15 -22.58 51.58 -27.62
C PHE A 15 -23.48 50.82 -26.62
N ILE A 16 -24.79 50.76 -26.87
CA ILE A 16 -25.74 50.00 -26.05
C ILE A 16 -25.38 48.50 -26.07
N GLY A 17 -25.03 47.94 -27.24
CA GLY A 17 -24.61 46.55 -27.35
C GLY A 17 -23.34 46.24 -26.54
N VAL A 18 -22.33 47.13 -26.59
CA VAL A 18 -21.09 46.99 -25.80
C VAL A 18 -21.38 47.08 -24.30
N VAL A 19 -22.25 48.00 -23.87
CA VAL A 19 -22.64 48.14 -22.45
C VAL A 19 -23.38 46.89 -21.97
N ILE A 20 -24.30 46.34 -22.77
CA ILE A 20 -25.02 45.10 -22.42
C ILE A 20 -24.05 43.92 -22.30
N ILE A 21 -23.12 43.76 -23.23
CA ILE A 21 -22.09 42.71 -23.17
C ILE A 21 -21.23 42.87 -21.92
N PHE A 22 -20.81 44.10 -21.60
CA PHE A 22 -20.00 44.38 -20.41
C PHE A 22 -20.76 44.02 -19.12
N ILE A 23 -22.04 44.39 -19.02
CA ILE A 23 -22.91 44.05 -17.90
C ILE A 23 -23.05 42.52 -17.77
N LEU A 24 -23.32 41.81 -18.87
CA LEU A 24 -23.44 40.35 -18.87
C LEU A 24 -22.15 39.65 -18.44
N VAL A 25 -20.99 40.12 -18.91
CA VAL A 25 -19.68 39.59 -18.51
C VAL A 25 -19.42 39.85 -17.03
N THR A 26 -19.71 41.05 -16.52
CA THR A 26 -19.55 41.35 -15.09
C THR A 26 -20.48 40.52 -14.20
N LEU A 27 -21.73 40.29 -14.61
CA LEU A 27 -22.67 39.42 -13.91
C LEU A 27 -22.21 37.95 -13.92
N ALA A 28 -21.67 37.48 -15.05
CA ALA A 28 -21.13 36.12 -15.15
C ALA A 28 -19.89 35.93 -14.25
N LEU A 29 -18.97 36.92 -14.23
CA LEU A 29 -17.83 36.89 -13.30
C LEU A 29 -18.29 36.94 -11.84
N ALA A 30 -19.25 37.81 -11.51
CA ALA A 30 -19.80 37.91 -10.16
C ALA A 30 -20.44 36.58 -9.70
N ALA A 31 -21.23 35.94 -10.57
CA ALA A 31 -21.83 34.63 -10.29
C ALA A 31 -20.77 33.52 -10.11
N ALA A 32 -19.72 33.51 -10.94
CA ALA A 32 -18.62 32.57 -10.80
C ALA A 32 -17.85 32.78 -9.48
N THR A 33 -17.55 34.03 -9.12
CA THR A 33 -16.90 34.35 -7.84
C THR A 33 -17.78 34.00 -6.65
N LEU A 34 -19.10 34.23 -6.74
CA LEU A 34 -20.04 33.89 -5.68
C LEU A 34 -20.14 32.36 -5.51
N SER A 35 -20.15 31.59 -6.60
CA SER A 35 -20.15 30.13 -6.53
C SER A 35 -18.86 29.59 -5.90
N VAL A 36 -17.70 30.20 -6.20
CA VAL A 36 -16.42 29.84 -5.56
C VAL A 36 -16.45 30.16 -4.07
N VAL A 37 -16.92 31.35 -3.69
CA VAL A 37 -17.02 31.78 -2.29
C VAL A 37 -18.00 30.90 -1.51
N VAL A 38 -19.17 30.57 -2.08
CA VAL A 38 -20.15 29.66 -1.46
C VAL A 38 -19.58 28.25 -1.29
N ASN A 39 -18.84 27.71 -2.27
CA ASN A 39 -18.17 26.42 -2.13
C ASN A 39 -17.05 26.46 -1.09
N LEU A 40 -16.26 27.55 -1.02
CA LEU A 40 -15.25 27.74 0.03
C LEU A 40 -15.90 27.84 1.42
N LEU A 41 -17.00 28.58 1.55
CA LEU A 41 -17.72 28.72 2.81
C LEU A 41 -18.36 27.40 3.25
N LYS A 42 -19.01 26.66 2.33
CA LYS A 42 -19.55 25.32 2.59
C LYS A 42 -18.44 24.39 3.04
N ASN A 43 -17.35 24.26 2.27
CA ASN A 43 -16.20 23.44 2.66
C ASN A 43 -15.68 23.86 4.04
N THR A 44 -15.53 25.16 4.32
CA THR A 44 -15.05 25.64 5.62
C THR A 44 -15.99 25.27 6.77
N THR A 45 -17.32 25.30 6.55
CA THR A 45 -18.31 24.89 7.57
C THR A 45 -18.30 23.38 7.78
N THR A 46 -18.33 22.56 6.71
CA THR A 46 -18.23 21.10 6.84
C THR A 46 -16.90 20.70 7.50
N HIS A 47 -15.78 21.32 7.12
CA HIS A 47 -14.47 21.01 7.69
C HIS A 47 -14.32 21.40 9.18
N ASN A 48 -15.00 22.46 9.65
CA ASN A 48 -14.97 22.86 11.07
C ASN A 48 -15.87 21.99 11.97
N LEU A 49 -16.92 21.36 11.41
CA LEU A 49 -17.79 20.42 12.13
C LEU A 49 -17.10 19.10 12.53
N PHE A 50 -15.97 18.75 11.87
CA PHE A 50 -15.31 17.44 12.08
C PHE A 50 -14.05 17.48 12.96
N LEU A 51 -13.57 18.67 13.33
CA LEU A 51 -12.56 18.80 14.38
C LEU A 51 -13.25 18.58 15.74
N GLY A 52 -13.15 17.36 16.29
CA GLY A 52 -13.95 16.93 17.44
C GLY A 52 -15.27 16.27 17.03
N SER A 53 -15.27 15.50 15.93
CA SER A 53 -16.45 14.70 15.58
C SER A 53 -16.75 13.70 16.71
N GLN A 54 -18.04 13.47 16.96
CA GLN A 54 -18.48 12.48 17.95
C GLN A 54 -17.86 11.09 17.69
N TYR A 55 -17.51 10.78 16.44
CA TYR A 55 -16.80 9.56 16.08
C TYR A 55 -15.34 9.56 16.55
N ALA A 56 -14.59 10.63 16.28
CA ALA A 56 -13.22 10.77 16.78
C ALA A 56 -13.14 10.72 18.31
N GLU A 57 -14.08 11.37 19.01
CA GLU A 57 -14.14 11.37 20.48
C GLU A 57 -14.53 10.01 21.08
N SER A 58 -15.22 9.16 20.32
CA SER A 58 -15.65 7.84 20.77
C SER A 58 -14.55 6.78 20.74
N ILE A 59 -13.44 7.03 20.04
CA ILE A 59 -12.35 6.08 19.90
C ILE A 59 -11.25 6.43 20.90
N LYS A 60 -11.01 5.52 21.83
CA LYS A 60 -9.91 5.62 22.78
C LYS A 60 -8.75 4.76 22.33
N ILE A 61 -7.54 5.32 22.43
CA ILE A 61 -6.32 4.54 22.15
C ILE A 61 -6.23 3.27 23.00
N SER A 62 -6.76 3.28 24.23
CA SER A 62 -6.82 2.09 25.10
C SER A 62 -7.62 0.94 24.48
N ASP A 63 -8.71 1.25 23.78
CA ASP A 63 -9.60 0.24 23.18
C ASP A 63 -8.90 -0.37 21.97
N VAL A 64 -8.20 0.45 21.18
CA VAL A 64 -7.41 -0.04 20.04
C VAL A 64 -6.19 -0.85 20.50
N MET A 65 -5.51 -0.39 21.56
CA MET A 65 -4.39 -1.13 22.16
C MET A 65 -4.83 -2.46 22.76
N MET A 66 -6.07 -2.60 23.23
CA MET A 66 -6.61 -3.88 23.67
C MET A 66 -6.61 -4.90 22.51
N HIS A 67 -7.11 -4.50 21.35
CA HIS A 67 -7.09 -5.35 20.14
C HIS A 67 -5.66 -5.69 19.72
N LEU A 68 -4.77 -4.70 19.72
CA LEU A 68 -3.38 -4.89 19.33
C LEU A 68 -2.62 -5.86 20.25
N ASN A 69 -2.86 -5.77 21.58
CA ASN A 69 -2.34 -6.74 22.54
C ASN A 69 -2.90 -8.15 22.33
N GLU A 70 -4.16 -8.28 21.93
CA GLU A 70 -4.73 -9.60 21.65
C GLU A 70 -4.13 -10.22 20.38
N LEU A 71 -3.85 -9.43 19.34
CA LEU A 71 -3.09 -9.90 18.18
C LEU A 71 -1.68 -10.39 18.59
N GLN A 72 -1.01 -9.67 19.51
CA GLN A 72 0.25 -10.14 20.10
C GLN A 72 0.09 -11.46 20.85
N ASN A 73 -0.95 -11.62 21.67
CA ASN A 73 -1.23 -12.86 22.39
C ASN A 73 -1.47 -14.02 21.42
N ILE A 74 -2.24 -13.78 20.34
CA ILE A 74 -2.51 -14.76 19.30
C ILE A 74 -1.20 -15.23 18.66
N ALA A 75 -0.32 -14.30 18.27
CA ALA A 75 0.98 -14.62 17.71
C ALA A 75 1.83 -15.45 18.68
N THR A 76 1.99 -14.98 19.92
CA THR A 76 2.76 -15.66 20.97
C THR A 76 2.28 -17.09 21.20
N ASN A 77 0.96 -17.31 21.24
CA ASN A 77 0.34 -18.62 21.46
C ASN A 77 0.23 -19.48 20.18
N ALA A 78 0.79 -19.03 19.06
CA ALA A 78 0.75 -19.68 17.76
C ALA A 78 2.13 -19.68 17.06
N ASN A 79 3.18 -19.97 17.82
CA ASN A 79 4.58 -20.04 17.35
C ASN A 79 5.18 -18.69 16.91
N GLY A 80 4.70 -17.58 17.48
CA GLY A 80 5.32 -16.27 17.34
C GLY A 80 4.98 -15.51 16.06
N THR A 81 3.97 -15.92 15.29
CA THR A 81 3.61 -15.25 14.03
C THR A 81 2.11 -15.32 13.73
N ARG A 82 1.64 -14.39 12.90
CA ARG A 82 0.29 -14.35 12.31
C ARG A 82 0.31 -14.51 10.79
N ALA A 83 1.43 -14.97 10.21
CA ALA A 83 1.56 -15.23 8.78
C ALA A 83 0.53 -16.23 8.29
N ILE A 84 0.15 -16.13 7.02
CA ILE A 84 -0.78 -17.07 6.40
C ILE A 84 -0.31 -18.53 6.53
N ASN A 85 -1.27 -19.46 6.44
CA ASN A 85 -1.06 -20.89 6.70
C ASN A 85 -0.54 -21.21 8.11
N THR A 86 -0.81 -20.36 9.09
CA THR A 86 -0.46 -20.62 10.49
C THR A 86 -1.70 -20.61 11.37
N LEU A 87 -1.56 -21.19 12.56
CA LEU A 87 -2.59 -21.10 13.60
C LEU A 87 -2.84 -19.63 14.03
N GLY A 88 -1.83 -18.77 13.96
CA GLY A 88 -1.92 -17.37 14.37
C GLY A 88 -2.80 -16.54 13.42
N PHE A 89 -2.68 -16.78 12.12
CA PHE A 89 -3.54 -16.16 11.11
C PHE A 89 -5.02 -16.54 11.30
N ASN A 90 -5.31 -17.84 11.40
CA ASN A 90 -6.69 -18.31 11.59
C ASN A 90 -7.31 -17.76 12.87
N ARG A 91 -6.55 -17.76 13.99
CA ARG A 91 -7.00 -17.18 15.25
C ARG A 91 -7.21 -15.66 15.19
N THR A 92 -6.44 -14.96 14.36
CA THR A 92 -6.61 -13.52 14.12
C THR A 92 -7.96 -13.25 13.46
N LEU A 93 -8.28 -13.98 12.39
CA LEU A 93 -9.59 -13.88 11.73
C LEU A 93 -10.73 -14.29 12.68
N ASP A 94 -10.59 -15.39 13.41
CA ASP A 94 -11.58 -15.83 14.40
C ASP A 94 -11.83 -14.75 15.46
N TYR A 95 -10.77 -14.11 15.97
CA TYR A 95 -10.87 -13.03 16.94
C TYR A 95 -11.66 -11.84 16.37
N ILE A 96 -11.28 -11.35 15.19
CA ILE A 96 -11.95 -10.21 14.54
C ILE A 96 -13.43 -10.54 14.29
N ASN A 97 -13.72 -11.70 13.71
CA ASN A 97 -15.10 -12.13 13.44
C ASN A 97 -15.93 -12.22 14.72
N ASN A 98 -15.41 -12.87 15.75
CA ASN A 98 -16.12 -13.07 17.01
C ASN A 98 -16.34 -11.73 17.71
N TYR A 99 -15.36 -10.82 17.69
CA TYR A 99 -15.49 -9.51 18.30
C TYR A 99 -16.53 -8.66 17.56
N LEU A 100 -16.49 -8.61 16.23
CA LEU A 100 -17.48 -7.90 15.43
C LEU A 100 -18.89 -8.46 15.63
N SER A 101 -19.04 -9.79 15.61
CA SER A 101 -20.34 -10.47 15.78
C SER A 101 -20.96 -10.23 17.15
N SER A 102 -20.12 -10.02 18.18
CA SER A 102 -20.60 -9.80 19.56
C SER A 102 -20.81 -8.33 19.92
N HIS A 103 -20.15 -7.39 19.23
CA HIS A 103 -20.17 -5.97 19.57
C HIS A 103 -20.82 -5.07 18.51
N THR A 104 -21.18 -5.63 17.36
CA THR A 104 -21.80 -4.90 16.26
C THR A 104 -23.00 -5.66 15.70
N ASN A 105 -23.81 -4.97 14.90
CA ASN A 105 -24.83 -5.57 14.04
C ASN A 105 -24.40 -5.55 12.56
N PHE A 106 -23.09 -5.48 12.30
CA PHE A 106 -22.55 -5.44 10.95
C PHE A 106 -22.67 -6.82 10.31
N LYS A 107 -22.87 -6.86 9.00
CA LYS A 107 -22.90 -8.12 8.25
C LYS A 107 -21.47 -8.55 7.97
N VAL A 108 -20.99 -9.56 8.68
CA VAL A 108 -19.65 -10.14 8.47
C VAL A 108 -19.72 -11.22 7.39
N THR A 109 -18.75 -11.21 6.48
CA THR A 109 -18.59 -12.16 5.38
C THR A 109 -17.12 -12.55 5.29
N THR A 110 -16.86 -13.81 4.96
CA THR A 110 -15.51 -14.32 4.75
C THR A 110 -15.46 -15.07 3.44
N ASP A 111 -14.55 -14.66 2.56
CA ASP A 111 -14.27 -15.31 1.28
C ASP A 111 -12.86 -15.87 1.30
N HIS A 112 -12.65 -17.00 0.63
CA HIS A 112 -11.35 -17.66 0.62
C HIS A 112 -10.71 -17.63 -0.76
N LEU A 113 -9.41 -17.32 -0.79
CA LEU A 113 -8.53 -17.61 -1.92
C LEU A 113 -7.67 -18.83 -1.60
N TYR A 114 -7.33 -19.63 -2.61
CA TYR A 114 -6.57 -20.88 -2.43
C TYR A 114 -5.15 -20.72 -2.97
N LEU A 115 -4.17 -20.69 -2.07
CA LEU A 115 -2.76 -20.50 -2.38
C LEU A 115 -1.99 -21.81 -2.32
N ARG A 116 -0.94 -21.95 -3.13
CA ARG A 116 -0.03 -23.10 -3.08
C ARG A 116 0.78 -23.01 -1.80
N ASN A 117 0.83 -24.10 -1.03
CA ASN A 117 1.75 -24.14 0.11
C ASN A 117 3.18 -24.28 -0.38
N PHE A 118 4.02 -23.34 0.02
CA PHE A 118 5.43 -23.33 -0.31
C PHE A 118 6.23 -23.85 0.88
N VAL A 119 6.86 -25.00 0.69
CA VAL A 119 7.64 -25.66 1.74
C VAL A 119 9.01 -26.04 1.18
N ILE A 120 10.06 -25.69 1.93
CA ILE A 120 11.42 -26.14 1.68
C ILE A 120 11.54 -27.57 2.23
N GLY A 121 11.80 -28.54 1.35
CA GLY A 121 11.93 -29.94 1.73
C GLY A 121 13.20 -30.25 2.52
N SER A 122 14.25 -29.44 2.35
CA SER A 122 15.50 -29.52 3.12
C SER A 122 16.24 -28.19 3.05
N ASN A 123 17.03 -27.85 4.08
CA ASN A 123 17.88 -26.66 4.07
C ASN A 123 18.64 -26.55 2.73
N PRO A 124 18.50 -25.42 2.00
CA PRO A 124 19.20 -25.25 0.75
C PRO A 124 20.72 -25.24 0.99
N ILE A 125 21.47 -25.65 -0.03
CA ILE A 125 22.93 -25.69 -0.01
C ILE A 125 23.44 -24.71 -1.04
N LEU A 126 24.34 -23.81 -0.61
CA LEU A 126 25.11 -22.93 -1.48
C LEU A 126 26.59 -23.16 -1.21
N ILE A 127 27.30 -23.59 -2.25
CA ILE A 127 28.76 -23.69 -2.23
C ILE A 127 29.32 -22.69 -3.23
N THR A 128 30.25 -21.86 -2.78
CA THR A 128 30.94 -20.88 -3.63
C THR A 128 32.34 -21.37 -3.94
N PHE A 129 32.79 -21.15 -5.17
CA PHE A 129 34.14 -21.40 -5.64
C PHE A 129 34.76 -20.08 -6.11
N ILE A 130 35.90 -19.70 -5.54
CA ILE A 130 36.69 -18.53 -5.95
C ILE A 130 38.15 -18.97 -6.04
N ASN A 131 38.74 -18.97 -7.24
CA ASN A 131 40.16 -19.24 -7.47
C ASN A 131 40.70 -20.54 -6.84
N GLY A 132 39.93 -21.62 -6.91
CA GLY A 132 40.34 -22.91 -6.32
C GLY A 132 39.88 -23.11 -4.88
N VAL A 133 39.43 -22.07 -4.20
CA VAL A 133 38.91 -22.15 -2.82
C VAL A 133 37.41 -22.44 -2.86
N THR A 134 37.01 -23.51 -2.19
CA THR A 134 35.61 -23.93 -2.08
C THR A 134 35.11 -23.68 -0.66
N VAL A 135 34.00 -22.95 -0.53
CA VAL A 135 33.39 -22.62 0.77
C VAL A 135 31.93 -23.05 0.76
N ASN A 136 31.53 -23.82 1.78
CA ASN A 136 30.13 -24.10 2.05
C ASN A 136 29.54 -22.96 2.88
N ARG A 137 28.51 -22.28 2.36
CA ARG A 137 27.95 -21.09 3.01
C ARG A 137 26.93 -21.48 4.07
N ILE A 138 26.69 -20.56 5.01
CA ILE A 138 25.81 -20.76 6.15
C ILE A 138 24.37 -20.38 5.77
N PHE A 139 23.51 -21.39 5.67
CA PHE A 139 22.06 -21.20 5.57
C PHE A 139 21.46 -20.87 6.94
N SER A 140 20.59 -19.87 7.00
CA SER A 140 19.71 -19.63 8.15
C SER A 140 18.48 -18.81 7.74
N THR A 141 17.34 -19.06 8.38
CA THR A 141 16.14 -18.21 8.26
C THR A 141 16.21 -16.96 9.14
N ASN A 142 17.12 -16.93 10.12
CA ASN A 142 17.49 -15.72 10.85
C ASN A 142 18.55 -14.96 10.03
N LEU A 143 18.13 -13.83 9.43
CA LEU A 143 18.96 -13.01 8.53
C LEU A 143 20.21 -12.45 9.21
N SER A 144 20.16 -12.18 10.52
CA SER A 144 21.31 -11.66 11.27
C SER A 144 22.43 -12.69 11.45
N ALA A 145 22.14 -13.97 11.24
CA ALA A 145 23.07 -15.08 11.39
C ALA A 145 23.32 -15.84 10.08
N SER A 146 22.66 -15.46 8.98
CA SER A 146 22.74 -16.17 7.71
C SER A 146 23.79 -15.53 6.78
N GLU A 147 24.52 -16.36 6.05
CA GLU A 147 25.17 -15.90 4.81
C GLU A 147 24.18 -15.93 3.65
N PHE A 148 23.19 -16.83 3.69
CA PHE A 148 22.09 -16.87 2.72
C PHE A 148 20.79 -17.53 3.23
N SER A 149 19.67 -17.26 2.54
CA SER A 149 18.33 -17.83 2.75
C SER A 149 17.62 -18.18 1.41
N PHE A 150 16.42 -18.78 1.46
CA PHE A 150 15.66 -19.25 0.27
C PHE A 150 14.60 -18.24 -0.20
N LEU A 151 14.33 -18.14 -1.52
CA LEU A 151 13.28 -17.25 -2.05
C LEU A 151 11.94 -17.93 -1.83
N GLN A 152 11.00 -17.24 -1.20
CA GLN A 152 9.64 -17.74 -1.13
C GLN A 152 9.11 -17.90 -2.56
N TYR A 153 8.47 -19.04 -2.81
CA TYR A 153 8.05 -19.53 -4.13
C TYR A 153 9.17 -19.93 -5.11
N THR A 154 10.43 -20.00 -4.67
CA THR A 154 11.53 -20.54 -5.49
C THR A 154 11.21 -21.93 -6.04
N ARG A 155 11.82 -22.30 -7.17
CA ARG A 155 11.79 -23.68 -7.66
C ARG A 155 12.91 -24.52 -7.07
N SER A 156 12.73 -25.84 -7.13
CA SER A 156 13.80 -26.79 -6.87
C SER A 156 14.95 -26.60 -7.85
N ALA A 157 16.18 -26.79 -7.37
CA ALA A 157 17.38 -26.85 -8.18
C ALA A 157 18.33 -27.91 -7.63
N ASN A 158 19.04 -28.59 -8.53
CA ASN A 158 20.14 -29.45 -8.17
C ASN A 158 21.23 -29.30 -9.21
N PHE A 159 22.20 -28.44 -8.94
CA PHE A 159 23.37 -28.28 -9.80
C PHE A 159 24.44 -29.29 -9.37
N PRO A 160 24.77 -30.30 -10.21
CA PRO A 160 25.73 -31.33 -9.85
C PRO A 160 27.18 -30.80 -9.84
N THR A 161 27.44 -29.70 -10.56
CA THR A 161 28.74 -29.04 -10.68
C THR A 161 28.61 -27.55 -10.38
N CYS A 162 29.73 -26.87 -10.12
CA CYS A 162 29.73 -25.42 -10.01
C CYS A 162 29.43 -24.77 -11.36
N ILE A 163 28.58 -23.74 -11.36
CA ILE A 163 28.17 -22.96 -12.53
C ILE A 163 28.72 -21.53 -12.37
N PRO A 164 29.36 -20.95 -13.40
CA PRO A 164 29.85 -19.58 -13.37
C PRO A 164 28.76 -18.58 -12.99
N ILE A 165 29.13 -17.57 -12.20
CA ILE A 165 28.23 -16.48 -11.83
C ILE A 165 28.41 -15.31 -12.81
N ASN A 166 27.30 -14.69 -13.21
CA ASN A 166 27.30 -13.46 -13.98
C ASN A 166 26.72 -12.32 -13.14
N VAL A 167 27.52 -11.26 -12.96
CA VAL A 167 27.07 -10.06 -12.25
C VAL A 167 26.23 -9.23 -13.19
N ILE A 168 24.97 -9.00 -12.83
CA ILE A 168 24.13 -8.07 -13.58
C ILE A 168 24.44 -6.64 -13.13
N PRO A 169 24.83 -5.74 -14.03
CA PRO A 169 25.11 -4.35 -13.71
C PRO A 169 23.92 -3.61 -13.07
N ASN A 170 24.23 -2.50 -12.40
CA ASN A 170 23.27 -1.63 -11.73
C ASN A 170 22.40 -2.41 -10.74
N LEU A 171 21.10 -2.47 -11.01
CA LEU A 171 20.10 -3.16 -10.21
C LEU A 171 19.39 -4.26 -11.00
N GLY A 172 19.73 -4.51 -12.27
CA GLY A 172 19.02 -5.51 -13.09
C GLY A 172 17.54 -5.19 -13.31
N CYS A 173 17.17 -3.91 -13.34
CA CYS A 173 15.79 -3.43 -13.43
C CYS A 173 15.35 -3.15 -14.88
N SER A 174 16.27 -3.24 -15.84
CA SER A 174 16.01 -2.89 -17.25
C SER A 174 16.68 -3.85 -18.22
N ASP A 175 16.13 -4.01 -19.43
CA ASP A 175 16.76 -4.82 -20.50
C ASP A 175 18.22 -4.41 -20.76
N ASN A 176 18.55 -3.13 -20.60
CA ASN A 176 19.91 -2.64 -20.78
C ASN A 176 20.89 -3.24 -19.78
N ASP A 177 20.47 -3.46 -18.52
CA ASP A 177 21.31 -4.09 -17.50
C ASP A 177 21.66 -5.53 -17.89
N TRP A 178 20.66 -6.28 -18.34
CA TRP A 178 20.82 -7.69 -18.71
C TRP A 178 21.58 -7.88 -20.03
N LEU A 179 21.38 -7.00 -21.01
CA LEU A 179 22.18 -6.98 -22.25
C LEU A 179 23.63 -6.61 -21.98
N ALA A 180 23.88 -5.66 -21.07
CA ALA A 180 25.23 -5.23 -20.70
C ALA A 180 26.03 -6.33 -20.00
N ALA A 181 25.35 -7.25 -19.31
CA ALA A 181 25.99 -8.40 -18.65
C ALA A 181 26.60 -9.42 -19.64
N LYS A 182 26.21 -9.40 -20.93
CA LYS A 182 26.72 -10.30 -21.98
C LYS A 182 26.71 -11.79 -21.58
N LEU A 183 25.59 -12.23 -21.01
CA LEU A 183 25.40 -13.60 -20.52
C LEU A 183 25.76 -14.64 -21.60
N SER A 184 26.66 -15.56 -21.26
CA SER A 184 26.97 -16.70 -22.11
C SER A 184 25.85 -17.77 -22.06
N PRO A 185 25.65 -18.59 -23.10
CA PRO A 185 24.68 -19.70 -23.06
C PRO A 185 24.92 -20.75 -21.96
N ASN A 186 26.15 -20.79 -21.42
CA ASN A 186 26.57 -21.69 -20.33
C ASN A 186 26.53 -21.01 -18.94
N ASP A 187 26.24 -19.72 -18.92
CA ASP A 187 26.40 -18.80 -17.80
C ASP A 187 25.04 -18.51 -17.18
N ARG A 188 24.56 -19.48 -16.40
CA ARG A 188 23.14 -19.55 -16.06
C ARG A 188 22.82 -19.21 -14.61
N VAL A 189 23.77 -18.62 -13.87
CA VAL A 189 23.51 -18.05 -12.54
C VAL A 189 23.75 -16.55 -12.59
N ALA A 190 22.71 -15.77 -12.33
CA ALA A 190 22.82 -14.31 -12.25
C ALA A 190 22.94 -13.87 -10.78
N LEU A 191 23.89 -12.97 -10.51
CA LEU A 191 24.00 -12.25 -9.24
C LEU A 191 23.51 -10.83 -9.43
N VAL A 192 22.45 -10.46 -8.71
CA VAL A 192 21.74 -9.19 -8.88
C VAL A 192 21.62 -8.48 -7.54
N LYS A 193 21.97 -7.19 -7.51
CA LYS A 193 21.83 -6.35 -6.32
C LYS A 193 20.34 -6.00 -6.10
N ARG A 194 19.84 -6.05 -4.87
CA ARG A 194 18.53 -5.45 -4.54
C ARG A 194 18.59 -3.94 -4.75
N GLY A 195 17.48 -3.40 -5.23
CA GLY A 195 17.24 -1.97 -5.34
C GLY A 195 15.81 -1.74 -5.82
N ASP A 196 15.59 -0.65 -6.54
CA ASP A 196 14.29 -0.04 -6.83
C ASP A 196 13.22 -0.96 -7.45
N SER A 197 13.62 -2.04 -8.14
CA SER A 197 12.67 -3.02 -8.67
C SER A 197 12.50 -4.19 -7.70
N ASN A 198 11.27 -4.64 -7.46
CA ASN A 198 11.00 -5.85 -6.67
C ASN A 198 11.65 -7.14 -7.29
N PHE A 199 11.70 -8.22 -6.52
CA PHE A 199 12.44 -9.44 -6.86
C PHE A 199 11.89 -10.20 -8.06
N ALA A 200 10.62 -10.05 -8.36
CA ALA A 200 9.89 -11.03 -9.11
C ALA A 200 10.02 -10.80 -10.64
N ALA A 201 10.14 -9.57 -11.14
CA ALA A 201 10.71 -9.29 -12.49
C ALA A 201 12.22 -9.14 -12.53
N LYS A 202 12.98 -9.04 -11.42
CA LYS A 202 14.40 -9.46 -11.55
C LYS A 202 14.44 -10.92 -12.01
N ALA A 203 13.50 -11.75 -11.53
CA ALA A 203 13.32 -13.08 -12.05
C ALA A 203 12.69 -13.19 -13.43
N ALA A 204 11.70 -12.36 -13.77
CA ALA A 204 11.14 -12.35 -15.11
C ALA A 204 12.19 -11.93 -16.15
N PHE A 205 13.07 -10.97 -15.83
CA PHE A 205 14.24 -10.68 -16.66
C PHE A 205 15.21 -11.86 -16.69
N ALA A 206 15.56 -12.45 -15.55
CA ALA A 206 16.40 -13.66 -15.52
C ALA A 206 15.84 -14.77 -16.43
N SER A 207 14.52 -14.99 -16.39
CA SER A 207 13.81 -15.94 -17.25
C SER A 207 13.87 -15.53 -18.73
N LYS A 208 13.58 -14.26 -19.05
CA LYS A 208 13.69 -13.69 -20.40
C LYS A 208 15.08 -13.87 -21.01
N TYR A 209 16.12 -13.79 -20.18
CA TYR A 209 17.52 -13.96 -20.58
C TYR A 209 18.06 -15.38 -20.32
N ASN A 210 17.18 -16.38 -20.11
CA ASN A 210 17.50 -17.80 -19.97
C ASN A 210 18.47 -18.15 -18.82
N VAL A 211 18.44 -17.38 -17.74
CA VAL A 211 19.14 -17.69 -16.49
C VAL A 211 18.42 -18.82 -15.75
N THR A 212 19.17 -19.76 -15.19
CA THR A 212 18.64 -20.94 -14.48
C THR A 212 18.60 -20.81 -12.96
N ALA A 213 19.37 -19.89 -12.38
CA ALA A 213 19.23 -19.52 -10.98
C ALA A 213 19.55 -18.04 -10.73
N LEU A 214 18.84 -17.45 -9.77
CA LEU A 214 19.01 -16.07 -9.37
C LEU A 214 19.58 -15.99 -7.94
N LEU A 215 20.69 -15.29 -7.78
CA LEU A 215 21.25 -14.90 -6.50
C LEU A 215 20.97 -13.42 -6.28
N LEU A 216 20.25 -13.09 -5.22
CA LEU A 216 19.93 -11.71 -4.84
C LEU A 216 20.72 -11.33 -3.61
N TYR A 217 21.20 -10.09 -3.50
CA TYR A 217 21.88 -9.62 -2.29
C TYR A 217 21.37 -8.24 -1.85
N LYS A 218 21.19 -8.08 -0.51
CA LYS A 218 20.42 -7.05 0.25
C LYS A 218 18.87 -7.29 0.37
N ASP A 219 18.29 -7.25 1.58
CA ASP A 219 17.19 -8.09 2.17
C ASP A 219 15.85 -8.34 1.41
N GLY A 220 15.13 -9.45 1.69
CA GLY A 220 13.70 -9.70 1.36
C GLY A 220 13.41 -10.40 0.01
N MET A 221 12.25 -11.07 -0.20
CA MET A 221 12.10 -12.11 -1.26
C MET A 221 10.67 -12.37 -1.81
N ASN A 222 10.55 -12.60 -3.14
CA ASN A 222 9.54 -13.43 -3.84
C ASN A 222 10.00 -13.75 -5.29
N ASN A 223 9.97 -15.01 -5.77
CA ASN A 223 10.48 -15.38 -7.11
C ASN A 223 10.02 -16.77 -7.63
N GLU A 224 9.70 -16.93 -8.92
CA GLU A 224 9.39 -18.20 -9.62
C GLU A 224 10.60 -19.02 -10.16
N LEU A 225 11.83 -18.51 -10.14
CA LEU A 225 13.05 -19.24 -10.52
C LEU A 225 13.72 -19.88 -9.31
N PRO A 226 14.58 -20.90 -9.47
CA PRO A 226 15.49 -21.28 -8.41
C PRO A 226 16.30 -20.06 -7.96
N GLY A 227 16.24 -19.70 -6.69
CA GLY A 227 17.03 -18.59 -6.20
C GLY A 227 17.17 -18.49 -4.70
N LEU A 228 18.25 -17.80 -4.33
CA LEU A 228 18.70 -17.61 -2.96
C LEU A 228 18.94 -16.13 -2.72
N PHE A 229 18.78 -15.73 -1.46
CA PHE A 229 19.09 -14.41 -1.00
C PHE A 229 20.35 -14.47 -0.16
N LEU A 230 21.29 -13.58 -0.43
CA LEU A 230 22.61 -13.54 0.19
C LEU A 230 22.69 -12.32 1.10
N SER A 231 23.42 -12.46 2.20
CA SER A 231 23.85 -11.31 2.98
C SER A 231 24.58 -10.31 2.08
N TYR A 232 24.51 -9.02 2.42
CA TYR A 232 25.22 -8.00 1.63
C TYR A 232 26.71 -8.30 1.52
N ALA A 233 27.33 -8.77 2.61
CA ALA A 233 28.74 -9.14 2.65
C ALA A 233 29.07 -10.25 1.66
N LEU A 234 28.29 -11.35 1.66
CA LEU A 234 28.50 -12.46 0.71
C LEU A 234 28.24 -12.04 -0.74
N GLY A 235 27.16 -11.29 -0.98
CA GLY A 235 26.84 -10.80 -2.30
C GLY A 235 27.91 -9.88 -2.87
N GLN A 236 28.45 -8.98 -2.05
CA GLN A 236 29.54 -8.08 -2.45
C GLN A 236 30.85 -8.85 -2.69
N GLU A 237 31.18 -9.82 -1.84
CA GLU A 237 32.35 -10.71 -2.04
C GLU A 237 32.30 -11.39 -3.41
N LEU A 238 31.15 -11.97 -3.77
CA LEU A 238 30.96 -12.64 -5.05
C LEU A 238 30.99 -11.66 -6.23
N ALA A 239 30.40 -10.47 -6.07
CA ALA A 239 30.40 -9.44 -7.10
C ALA A 239 31.82 -8.94 -7.40
N ASP A 240 32.58 -8.59 -6.37
CA ASP A 240 33.96 -8.11 -6.49
C ASP A 240 34.87 -9.18 -7.10
N ALA A 241 34.70 -10.44 -6.67
CA ALA A 241 35.45 -11.55 -7.22
C ALA A 241 35.13 -11.77 -8.71
N ALA A 242 33.86 -11.71 -9.10
CA ALA A 242 33.43 -11.97 -10.49
C ALA A 242 33.74 -10.80 -11.46
N GLN A 243 33.89 -9.58 -10.96
CA GLN A 243 34.30 -8.43 -11.77
C GLN A 243 35.78 -8.46 -12.18
N ASN A 244 36.62 -9.19 -11.45
CA ASN A 244 38.01 -9.40 -11.84
C ASN A 244 38.10 -10.55 -12.85
N SER A 245 38.40 -10.24 -14.11
CA SER A 245 38.48 -11.21 -15.20
C SER A 245 39.56 -12.28 -15.02
N SER A 246 40.48 -12.13 -14.06
CA SER A 246 41.48 -13.14 -13.72
C SER A 246 40.95 -14.20 -12.76
N ASN A 247 39.78 -13.97 -12.16
CA ASN A 247 39.18 -14.89 -11.21
C ASN A 247 38.27 -15.89 -11.90
N ASN A 248 38.21 -17.10 -11.35
CA ASN A 248 37.19 -18.07 -11.70
C ASN A 248 36.20 -18.16 -10.54
N VAL A 249 34.98 -17.64 -10.74
CA VAL A 249 33.92 -17.58 -9.74
C VAL A 249 32.72 -18.41 -10.19
N SER A 250 32.33 -19.39 -9.38
CA SER A 250 31.20 -20.25 -9.68
C SER A 250 30.49 -20.73 -8.41
N VAL A 251 29.25 -21.22 -8.54
CA VAL A 251 28.44 -21.72 -7.43
C VAL A 251 27.81 -23.06 -7.71
N ARG A 252 27.62 -23.85 -6.66
CA ARG A 252 26.77 -25.04 -6.66
C ARG A 252 25.56 -24.78 -5.78
N ILE A 253 24.36 -24.96 -6.34
CA ILE A 253 23.09 -24.68 -5.67
C ILE A 253 22.29 -25.98 -5.58
N THR A 254 21.78 -26.26 -4.38
CA THR A 254 20.78 -27.30 -4.16
C THR A 254 19.60 -26.70 -3.39
N ILE A 255 18.41 -26.72 -3.98
CA ILE A 255 17.15 -26.29 -3.39
C ILE A 255 16.16 -27.43 -3.58
N SER A 256 15.56 -27.89 -2.50
CA SER A 256 14.48 -28.87 -2.53
C SER A 256 13.21 -28.19 -2.07
N VAL A 257 12.21 -28.12 -2.95
CA VAL A 257 10.87 -27.65 -2.59
C VAL A 257 9.88 -28.80 -2.66
N ALA A 258 8.98 -28.86 -1.67
CA ALA A 258 7.85 -29.77 -1.68
C ALA A 258 6.68 -29.10 -2.40
N ASP A 259 6.07 -29.84 -3.33
CA ASP A 259 4.86 -29.42 -4.02
C ASP A 259 3.65 -29.83 -3.18
N GLU A 260 3.20 -28.94 -2.30
CA GLU A 260 2.09 -29.20 -1.42
C GLU A 260 0.75 -28.71 -1.99
N SER A 261 -0.33 -29.33 -1.52
CA SER A 261 -1.70 -28.94 -1.89
C SER A 261 -1.98 -27.49 -1.56
N LYS A 262 -2.93 -26.89 -2.30
CA LYS A 262 -3.39 -25.54 -1.99
C LYS A 262 -4.10 -25.51 -0.63
N TYR A 263 -3.97 -24.41 0.09
CA TYR A 263 -4.67 -24.14 1.34
C TYR A 263 -5.52 -22.86 1.23
N PRO A 264 -6.64 -22.76 1.96
CA PRO A 264 -7.46 -21.56 1.97
C PRO A 264 -6.80 -20.46 2.82
N VAL A 265 -6.85 -19.24 2.31
CA VAL A 265 -6.56 -18.00 3.02
C VAL A 265 -7.84 -17.18 3.05
N GLY A 266 -8.20 -16.61 4.20
CA GLY A 266 -9.43 -15.84 4.34
C GLY A 266 -9.21 -14.35 4.10
N ASN A 267 -10.09 -13.74 3.31
CA ASN A 267 -10.40 -12.33 3.37
C ASN A 267 -11.71 -12.18 4.14
N MET A 268 -11.79 -11.21 5.05
CA MET A 268 -13.00 -10.95 5.83
C MET A 268 -13.46 -9.52 5.62
N CYS A 269 -14.76 -9.30 5.45
CA CYS A 269 -15.34 -7.97 5.39
C CYS A 269 -16.56 -7.85 6.30
N ALA A 270 -16.77 -6.67 6.87
CA ALA A 270 -17.90 -6.31 7.72
C ALA A 270 -18.58 -5.04 7.21
N ASP A 271 -19.84 -5.19 6.81
CA ASP A 271 -20.66 -4.13 6.25
C ASP A 271 -21.53 -3.47 7.31
N THR A 272 -21.57 -2.14 7.30
CA THR A 272 -22.57 -1.40 8.08
C THR A 272 -24.00 -1.81 7.69
N PRO A 273 -24.95 -1.89 8.64
CA PRO A 273 -26.34 -2.28 8.39
C PRO A 273 -27.15 -1.22 7.63
N THR A 274 -26.56 -0.04 7.43
CA THR A 274 -27.18 1.15 6.82
C THR A 274 -26.27 1.72 5.75
N GLY A 275 -26.83 2.60 4.93
CA GLY A 275 -26.16 3.20 3.79
C GLY A 275 -26.51 2.50 2.47
N ASP A 276 -26.35 3.23 1.37
CA ASP A 276 -26.58 2.73 0.03
C ASP A 276 -25.49 1.72 -0.37
N VAL A 277 -25.87 0.47 -0.58
CA VAL A 277 -24.95 -0.60 -0.98
C VAL A 277 -24.32 -0.36 -2.36
N THR A 278 -24.95 0.46 -3.21
CA THR A 278 -24.39 0.86 -4.52
C THR A 278 -23.32 1.96 -4.41
N GLN A 279 -23.07 2.43 -3.19
CA GLN A 279 -22.12 3.49 -2.88
C GLN A 279 -21.38 3.16 -1.60
N THR A 280 -20.27 2.45 -1.74
CA THR A 280 -19.53 1.84 -0.64
C THR A 280 -18.18 2.49 -0.45
N ILE A 281 -17.92 2.94 0.78
CA ILE A 281 -16.60 3.32 1.26
C ILE A 281 -15.96 2.05 1.81
N VAL A 282 -14.83 1.64 1.24
CA VAL A 282 -14.07 0.48 1.72
C VAL A 282 -12.97 0.97 2.66
N VAL A 283 -12.80 0.32 3.80
CA VAL A 283 -11.67 0.50 4.73
C VAL A 283 -10.92 -0.82 4.78
N GLY A 284 -9.75 -0.87 4.16
CA GLY A 284 -8.91 -2.05 4.02
C GLY A 284 -7.66 -2.02 4.90
N THR A 285 -7.29 -3.20 5.37
CA THR A 285 -6.06 -3.50 6.10
C THR A 285 -5.77 -4.98 5.90
N HIS A 286 -4.53 -5.43 5.96
CA HIS A 286 -4.25 -6.87 5.96
C HIS A 286 -4.14 -7.42 7.38
N SER A 287 -4.49 -8.70 7.50
CA SER A 287 -4.59 -9.43 8.76
C SER A 287 -3.49 -10.44 8.96
N ASP A 288 -2.74 -10.78 7.93
CA ASP A 288 -1.47 -11.49 8.07
C ASP A 288 -0.36 -10.54 8.56
N GLY A 289 0.80 -11.11 8.79
CA GLY A 289 2.06 -10.40 9.01
C GLY A 289 3.21 -11.32 8.63
N ALA A 290 4.43 -10.80 8.58
CA ALA A 290 5.59 -11.56 8.17
C ALA A 290 5.79 -12.86 9.00
N ARG A 291 6.24 -13.93 8.33
CA ARG A 291 6.54 -15.22 8.99
C ARG A 291 7.65 -15.14 10.04
N ALA A 292 8.49 -14.11 9.97
CA ALA A 292 9.62 -13.90 10.88
C ALA A 292 9.19 -13.46 12.30
N GLY A 293 7.98 -12.92 12.48
CA GLY A 293 7.59 -12.34 13.76
C GLY A 293 6.09 -12.15 13.97
N PRO A 294 5.71 -11.52 15.10
CA PRO A 294 4.31 -11.33 15.46
C PRO A 294 3.52 -10.37 14.55
N GLY A 295 4.22 -9.45 13.87
CA GLY A 295 3.63 -8.52 12.92
C GLY A 295 2.69 -7.51 13.60
N ILE A 296 3.13 -6.86 14.69
CA ILE A 296 2.26 -6.00 15.47
C ILE A 296 2.12 -4.62 14.86
N ASN A 297 3.19 -3.95 14.47
CA ASN A 297 3.04 -2.76 13.65
C ASN A 297 2.58 -3.15 12.24
N ASP A 298 3.14 -4.23 11.69
CA ASP A 298 2.90 -4.70 10.34
C ASP A 298 2.20 -6.09 10.28
N ASN A 299 0.89 -6.16 10.12
CA ASN A 299 -0.06 -5.04 10.15
C ASN A 299 -1.14 -5.21 11.22
N GLY A 300 -0.71 -5.64 12.40
CA GLY A 300 -1.56 -5.65 13.58
C GLY A 300 -2.13 -4.26 13.88
N SER A 301 -1.38 -3.18 13.62
CA SER A 301 -1.78 -1.81 13.90
C SER A 301 -2.93 -1.35 12.99
N GLY A 302 -2.86 -1.55 11.68
CA GLY A 302 -3.98 -1.29 10.77
C GLY A 302 -5.20 -2.17 11.07
N SER A 303 -4.95 -3.45 11.36
CA SER A 303 -5.99 -4.43 11.70
C SER A 303 -6.76 -4.04 12.97
N ALA A 304 -6.04 -3.71 14.04
CA ALA A 304 -6.61 -3.31 15.33
C ALA A 304 -7.30 -1.95 15.24
N ALA A 305 -6.72 -0.98 14.53
CA ALA A 305 -7.34 0.32 14.29
C ALA A 305 -8.67 0.17 13.55
N SER A 306 -8.70 -0.61 12.46
CA SER A 306 -9.91 -0.85 11.67
C SER A 306 -11.01 -1.52 12.49
N LEU A 307 -10.66 -2.48 13.36
CA LEU A 307 -11.61 -3.12 14.28
C LEU A 307 -12.17 -2.11 15.29
N GLY A 308 -11.31 -1.29 15.89
CA GLY A 308 -11.73 -0.23 16.81
C GLY A 308 -12.66 0.79 16.15
N LEU A 309 -12.34 1.19 14.91
CA LEU A 309 -13.19 2.06 14.10
C LEU A 309 -14.56 1.44 13.86
N ALA A 310 -14.62 0.19 13.40
CA ALA A 310 -15.87 -0.51 13.12
C ALA A 310 -16.77 -0.60 14.35
N VAL A 311 -16.21 -0.99 15.49
CA VAL A 311 -16.94 -1.12 16.76
C VAL A 311 -17.45 0.22 17.27
N ALA A 312 -16.62 1.27 17.22
CA ALA A 312 -17.04 2.61 17.62
C ALA A 312 -18.17 3.14 16.71
N LEU A 313 -18.08 2.91 15.40
CA LEU A 313 -19.14 3.30 14.47
C LEU A 313 -20.44 2.54 14.74
N ALA A 314 -20.36 1.24 15.02
CA ALA A 314 -21.53 0.44 15.36
C ALA A 314 -22.24 0.96 16.62
N ARG A 315 -21.48 1.35 17.66
CA ARG A 315 -22.04 1.98 18.87
C ARG A 315 -22.73 3.30 18.54
N LEU A 316 -22.13 4.16 17.71
CA LEU A 316 -22.73 5.42 17.29
C LEU A 316 -24.01 5.22 16.49
N PHE A 317 -24.05 4.26 15.58
CA PHE A 317 -25.26 3.97 14.78
C PHE A 317 -26.44 3.46 15.61
N GLN A 318 -26.22 3.02 16.85
CA GLN A 318 -27.29 2.71 17.81
C GLN A 318 -27.87 3.95 18.50
N MET A 319 -27.13 5.07 18.51
CA MET A 319 -27.59 6.32 19.09
C MET A 319 -28.58 7.02 18.16
N SER A 320 -29.74 7.43 18.67
CA SER A 320 -30.74 8.17 17.89
C SER A 320 -30.27 9.57 17.47
N THR A 321 -29.29 10.14 18.18
CA THR A 321 -28.72 11.47 17.93
C THR A 321 -27.61 11.48 16.90
N TYR A 322 -27.07 10.32 16.54
CA TYR A 322 -26.02 10.22 15.56
C TYR A 322 -26.63 9.87 14.20
N GLU A 323 -26.56 10.81 13.26
CA GLU A 323 -27.08 10.59 11.91
C GLU A 323 -26.23 9.50 11.23
N LYS A 324 -26.91 8.45 10.75
CA LYS A 324 -26.30 7.34 10.01
C LYS A 324 -25.83 7.81 8.63
N TYR A 325 -24.76 7.21 8.15
CA TYR A 325 -24.19 7.58 6.86
C TYR A 325 -25.11 7.23 5.69
N ARG A 326 -25.04 8.05 4.65
CA ARG A 326 -25.71 7.82 3.35
C ARG A 326 -25.09 6.68 2.57
N TYR A 327 -23.79 6.47 2.76
CA TYR A 327 -22.98 5.47 2.07
C TYR A 327 -22.77 4.28 2.98
N ARG A 328 -22.71 3.07 2.41
CA ARG A 328 -22.29 1.90 3.17
C ARG A 328 -20.79 2.02 3.49
N VAL A 329 -20.38 1.66 4.70
CA VAL A 329 -18.97 1.48 5.04
C VAL A 329 -18.70 -0.02 5.17
N ARG A 330 -17.67 -0.48 4.45
CA ARG A 330 -17.22 -1.87 4.42
C ARG A 330 -15.81 -1.94 4.99
N PHE A 331 -15.65 -2.52 6.18
CA PHE A 331 -14.33 -2.77 6.76
C PHE A 331 -13.84 -4.14 6.30
N CYS A 332 -12.63 -4.24 5.75
CA CYS A 332 -12.07 -5.47 5.23
C CYS A 332 -10.66 -5.75 5.75
N TRP A 333 -10.43 -7.02 6.06
CA TRP A 333 -9.18 -7.62 6.47
C TRP A 333 -8.73 -8.58 5.38
N TRP A 334 -7.70 -8.19 4.65
CA TRP A 334 -7.11 -8.97 3.57
C TRP A 334 -6.17 -10.04 4.15
N GLY A 335 -6.12 -11.20 3.52
CA GLY A 335 -5.08 -12.20 3.79
C GLY A 335 -4.07 -12.26 2.66
N ALA A 336 -2.86 -12.71 2.95
CA ALA A 336 -1.78 -12.86 1.97
C ALA A 336 -1.41 -11.54 1.28
N GLU A 337 -1.40 -10.44 2.03
CA GLU A 337 -0.80 -9.19 1.58
C GLU A 337 0.71 -9.36 1.43
N GLU A 338 1.33 -10.00 2.43
CA GLU A 338 2.77 -10.24 2.56
C GLU A 338 3.32 -11.10 1.42
N GLU A 339 2.43 -11.84 0.75
CA GLU A 339 2.73 -12.68 -0.40
C GLU A 339 2.57 -11.95 -1.75
N GLY A 340 2.29 -10.64 -1.72
CA GLY A 340 2.10 -9.82 -2.91
C GLY A 340 0.66 -9.39 -3.16
N LEU A 341 -0.02 -8.86 -2.14
CA LEU A 341 -1.37 -8.29 -2.23
C LEU A 341 -2.44 -9.28 -2.71
N LEU A 342 -2.25 -10.57 -2.48
CA LEU A 342 -3.06 -11.61 -3.11
C LEU A 342 -4.52 -11.53 -2.64
N GLY A 343 -4.76 -11.19 -1.37
CA GLY A 343 -6.09 -11.01 -0.80
C GLY A 343 -6.88 -9.89 -1.45
N SER A 344 -6.37 -8.66 -1.42
CA SER A 344 -7.05 -7.50 -2.01
C SER A 344 -7.18 -7.62 -3.54
N ASN A 345 -6.18 -8.20 -4.21
CA ASN A 345 -6.24 -8.50 -5.65
C ASN A 345 -7.36 -9.51 -5.97
N TYR A 346 -7.47 -10.57 -5.17
CA TYR A 346 -8.57 -11.51 -5.29
C TYR A 346 -9.93 -10.83 -5.07
N HIS A 347 -10.07 -10.00 -4.03
CA HIS A 347 -11.32 -9.29 -3.75
C HIS A 347 -11.74 -8.37 -4.91
N VAL A 348 -10.83 -7.55 -5.43
CA VAL A 348 -11.10 -6.68 -6.58
C VAL A 348 -11.47 -7.48 -7.82
N LYS A 349 -10.78 -8.61 -8.09
CA LYS A 349 -11.13 -9.51 -9.20
C LYS A 349 -12.54 -10.09 -9.05
N GLN A 350 -12.91 -10.56 -7.85
CA GLN A 350 -14.27 -11.06 -7.61
C GLN A 350 -15.30 -9.95 -7.77
N ALA A 351 -15.02 -8.74 -7.25
CA ALA A 351 -15.93 -7.60 -7.37
C ALA A 351 -16.15 -7.18 -8.83
N LYS A 352 -15.13 -7.26 -9.69
CA LYS A 352 -15.27 -7.02 -11.14
C LYS A 352 -16.16 -8.03 -11.85
N LEU A 353 -16.14 -9.29 -11.41
CA LEU A 353 -16.92 -10.38 -12.00
C LEU A 353 -18.32 -10.48 -11.42
N SER A 354 -18.55 -9.87 -10.25
CA SER A 354 -19.82 -9.95 -9.53
C SER A 354 -20.94 -9.22 -10.26
N THR A 355 -22.13 -9.82 -10.25
CA THR A 355 -23.39 -9.18 -10.67
C THR A 355 -24.27 -8.83 -9.48
N VAL A 356 -23.84 -9.13 -8.25
CA VAL A 356 -24.62 -8.92 -7.02
C VAL A 356 -24.44 -7.47 -6.58
N VAL A 357 -25.54 -6.72 -6.53
CA VAL A 357 -25.53 -5.32 -6.06
C VAL A 357 -24.95 -5.22 -4.64
N GLY A 358 -23.98 -4.34 -4.44
CA GLY A 358 -23.20 -4.22 -3.23
C GLY A 358 -21.93 -5.10 -3.21
N GLU A 359 -21.73 -5.96 -4.20
CA GLU A 359 -20.49 -6.73 -4.35
C GLU A 359 -19.79 -6.40 -5.67
N ARG A 360 -20.32 -5.48 -6.47
CA ARG A 360 -19.72 -5.11 -7.76
C ARG A 360 -18.67 -4.06 -7.53
N LEU A 361 -17.61 -4.08 -8.34
CA LEU A 361 -16.56 -3.07 -8.26
C LEU A 361 -17.11 -1.64 -8.46
N ASP A 362 -18.10 -1.47 -9.34
CA ASP A 362 -18.73 -0.16 -9.61
C ASP A 362 -19.56 0.39 -8.44
N ASP A 363 -19.86 -0.44 -7.43
CA ASP A 363 -20.50 -0.01 -6.19
C ASP A 363 -19.50 0.65 -5.23
N TYR A 364 -18.19 0.52 -5.47
CA TYR A 364 -17.14 1.07 -4.60
C TYR A 364 -16.79 2.51 -4.99
N LEU A 365 -16.75 3.39 -3.99
CA LEU A 365 -16.44 4.80 -4.18
C LEU A 365 -14.98 5.12 -3.90
N ILE A 366 -14.42 4.60 -2.81
CA ILE A 366 -13.06 4.89 -2.35
C ILE A 366 -12.56 3.75 -1.46
N ILE A 367 -11.26 3.48 -1.49
CA ILE A 367 -10.57 2.65 -0.50
C ILE A 367 -9.77 3.53 0.47
N PHE A 368 -9.97 3.34 1.77
CA PHE A 368 -8.99 3.71 2.78
C PHE A 368 -8.07 2.53 3.05
N ASN A 369 -6.76 2.74 3.02
CA ASN A 369 -5.79 1.69 3.33
C ASN A 369 -5.02 2.05 4.60
N TYR A 370 -5.10 1.18 5.60
CA TYR A 370 -4.43 1.34 6.87
C TYR A 370 -3.41 0.23 7.07
N ASP A 371 -2.17 0.61 6.92
CA ASP A 371 -1.01 -0.26 6.95
C ASP A 371 0.14 0.42 7.65
N MET A 372 0.68 -0.24 8.69
CA MET A 372 1.68 0.27 9.61
C MET A 372 1.36 1.68 10.12
N LEU A 373 0.53 1.78 11.16
CA LEU A 373 0.11 3.06 11.75
C LEU A 373 0.88 3.44 13.04
N ALA A 374 1.84 2.63 13.49
CA ALA A 374 2.44 2.76 14.81
C ALA A 374 3.97 2.63 14.92
N SER A 375 4.73 2.89 13.86
CA SER A 375 6.18 2.71 13.84
C SER A 375 6.91 3.44 14.98
N PRO A 376 7.98 2.86 15.54
CA PRO A 376 8.65 3.41 16.72
C PRO A 376 9.30 4.78 16.45
N ASN A 377 10.00 4.91 15.32
CA ASN A 377 10.60 6.15 14.81
C ASN A 377 9.68 6.80 13.77
N TYR A 378 8.41 6.91 14.11
CA TYR A 378 7.28 7.27 13.26
C TYR A 378 7.49 8.47 12.32
N MET A 379 6.79 8.43 11.20
CA MET A 379 6.34 9.60 10.46
C MET A 379 4.81 9.70 10.54
N PHE A 380 4.25 10.92 10.57
CA PHE A 380 2.86 11.14 10.19
C PHE A 380 2.71 11.18 8.66
N GLY A 381 2.78 10.01 8.04
CA GLY A 381 2.78 9.83 6.59
C GLY A 381 1.40 9.97 5.97
N VAL A 382 1.30 10.84 4.96
CA VAL A 382 0.13 11.01 4.10
C VAL A 382 0.50 10.60 2.69
N TYR A 383 -0.22 9.64 2.12
CA TYR A 383 0.02 9.24 0.74
C TYR A 383 -0.31 10.37 -0.24
N ASP A 384 0.61 10.68 -1.14
CA ASP A 384 0.49 11.76 -2.12
C ASP A 384 -0.17 11.28 -3.41
N GLY A 385 -1.43 11.63 -3.63
CA GLY A 385 -2.19 11.25 -4.82
C GLY A 385 -1.56 11.70 -6.14
N ARG A 386 -0.61 12.65 -6.12
CA ARG A 386 0.12 13.11 -7.31
C ARG A 386 1.20 12.12 -7.75
N THR A 387 1.58 11.18 -6.89
CA THR A 387 2.62 10.17 -7.17
C THR A 387 2.02 8.85 -7.64
N VAL A 388 0.71 8.76 -7.85
CA VAL A 388 0.11 7.60 -8.48
C VAL A 388 0.73 7.36 -9.85
N THR A 389 0.94 6.09 -10.20
CA THR A 389 1.59 5.72 -11.46
C THR A 389 0.87 6.31 -12.68
N MET A 390 1.62 6.55 -13.77
CA MET A 390 1.03 7.01 -15.03
C MET A 390 -0.04 6.05 -15.59
N ASN A 391 0.01 4.78 -15.17
CA ASN A 391 -0.96 3.75 -15.54
C ASN A 391 -2.30 3.91 -14.80
N THR A 392 -2.36 4.71 -13.73
CA THR A 392 -3.58 4.93 -12.95
C THR A 392 -4.69 5.50 -13.82
N PRO A 393 -5.90 4.90 -13.79
CA PRO A 393 -7.04 5.48 -14.45
C PRO A 393 -7.28 6.92 -14.02
N SER A 394 -7.31 7.82 -15.00
CA SER A 394 -7.58 9.25 -14.80
C SER A 394 -8.78 9.54 -13.88
N LYS A 395 -9.79 8.65 -13.84
CA LYS A 395 -10.94 8.78 -12.94
C LYS A 395 -10.57 8.75 -11.45
N ALA A 396 -9.58 7.97 -11.02
CA ALA A 396 -9.19 7.89 -9.61
C ALA A 396 -8.39 9.10 -9.12
N ILE A 397 -7.65 9.76 -10.01
CA ILE A 397 -6.65 10.78 -9.65
C ILE A 397 -7.27 11.95 -8.86
N PRO A 398 -8.39 12.58 -9.27
CA PRO A 398 -8.97 13.70 -8.53
C PRO A 398 -9.36 13.32 -7.10
N GLY A 399 -10.04 12.19 -6.92
CA GLY A 399 -10.47 11.70 -5.62
C GLY A 399 -9.28 11.38 -4.71
N THR A 400 -8.26 10.71 -5.23
CA THR A 400 -7.02 10.41 -4.49
C THR A 400 -6.30 11.69 -4.06
N ASN A 401 -6.15 12.69 -4.95
CA ASN A 401 -5.55 13.99 -4.62
C ASN A 401 -6.34 14.77 -3.54
N LYS A 402 -7.67 14.74 -3.63
CA LYS A 402 -8.54 15.35 -2.63
C LYS A 402 -8.37 14.67 -1.28
N MET A 403 -8.19 13.34 -1.28
CA MET A 403 -8.02 12.59 -0.04
C MET A 403 -6.66 12.85 0.63
N THR A 404 -5.58 12.97 -0.15
CA THR A 404 -4.30 13.51 0.33
C THR A 404 -4.48 14.86 1.03
N THR A 405 -5.28 15.76 0.44
CA THR A 405 -5.55 17.07 1.02
C THR A 405 -6.30 16.96 2.33
N VAL A 406 -7.36 16.15 2.41
CA VAL A 406 -8.15 15.99 3.64
C VAL A 406 -7.30 15.48 4.81
N PHE A 407 -6.43 14.48 4.60
CA PHE A 407 -5.50 14.02 5.64
C PHE A 407 -4.50 15.10 6.05
N ARG A 408 -3.87 15.77 5.07
CA ARG A 408 -2.90 16.84 5.34
C ARG A 408 -3.52 17.98 6.15
N GLU A 409 -4.71 18.43 5.77
CA GLU A 409 -5.42 19.51 6.47
C GLU A 409 -5.75 19.11 7.91
N TRP A 410 -6.01 17.83 8.20
CA TRP A 410 -6.20 17.36 9.56
C TRP A 410 -4.94 17.58 10.42
N PHE A 411 -3.77 17.10 9.97
CA PHE A 411 -2.52 17.28 10.72
C PHE A 411 -2.19 18.77 10.94
N ILE A 412 -2.36 19.60 9.90
CA ILE A 412 -2.16 21.06 10.00
C ILE A 412 -3.07 21.66 11.07
N ARG A 413 -4.36 21.31 11.08
CA ARG A 413 -5.34 21.81 12.07
C ARG A 413 -5.05 21.32 13.49
N GLN A 414 -4.48 20.14 13.63
CA GLN A 414 -4.03 19.61 14.92
C GLN A 414 -2.66 20.18 15.36
N ASN A 415 -2.04 21.05 14.55
CA ASN A 415 -0.69 21.55 14.77
C ASN A 415 0.34 20.40 14.92
N LEU A 416 0.15 19.35 14.13
CA LEU A 416 1.04 18.18 14.06
C LEU A 416 1.90 18.25 12.78
N PRO A 417 3.13 17.71 12.81
CA PRO A 417 3.89 17.53 11.58
C PRO A 417 3.20 16.49 10.69
N TRP A 418 3.61 16.44 9.43
CA TRP A 418 3.16 15.46 8.45
C TRP A 418 4.18 15.38 7.32
N THR A 419 4.27 14.23 6.67
CA THR A 419 5.23 13.97 5.58
C THR A 419 4.54 13.24 4.46
N TYR A 420 4.91 13.50 3.20
CA TYR A 420 4.39 12.73 2.07
C TYR A 420 5.05 11.36 1.99
N THR A 421 4.25 10.36 1.61
CA THR A 421 4.74 9.08 1.11
C THR A 421 4.08 8.78 -0.23
N GLU A 422 4.70 7.92 -1.05
CA GLU A 422 4.27 7.69 -2.43
C GLU A 422 3.30 6.51 -2.54
N PHE A 423 2.32 6.61 -3.44
CA PHE A 423 1.56 5.45 -3.91
C PHE A 423 2.42 4.55 -4.84
N ALA A 424 3.43 3.88 -4.26
CA ALA A 424 4.40 3.04 -4.97
C ALA A 424 3.93 1.58 -5.20
N GLY A 425 2.76 1.21 -4.68
CA GLY A 425 2.11 -0.08 -4.97
C GLY A 425 2.36 -1.19 -3.95
N GLY A 426 3.03 -0.91 -2.83
CA GLY A 426 3.38 -1.89 -1.79
C GLY A 426 2.32 -2.10 -0.70
N SER A 427 1.03 -1.93 -0.98
CA SER A 427 -0.05 -2.23 -0.01
C SER A 427 -1.41 -2.32 -0.71
N ASP A 428 -2.47 -2.73 0.00
CA ASP A 428 -3.75 -3.18 -0.57
C ASP A 428 -4.59 -2.11 -1.28
N TYR A 429 -4.24 -0.82 -1.22
CA TYR A 429 -4.85 0.20 -2.08
C TYR A 429 -4.57 -0.05 -3.58
N ALA A 430 -3.50 -0.77 -3.88
CA ALA A 430 -2.94 -0.92 -5.22
C ALA A 430 -3.96 -1.51 -6.21
N PRO A 431 -4.55 -2.70 -5.97
CA PRO A 431 -5.57 -3.28 -6.86
C PRO A 431 -6.77 -2.37 -7.12
N PHE A 432 -7.18 -1.55 -6.14
CA PHE A 432 -8.29 -0.62 -6.28
C PHE A 432 -7.93 0.57 -7.17
N LEU A 433 -6.76 1.19 -6.95
CA LEU A 433 -6.25 2.26 -7.81
C LEU A 433 -6.13 1.80 -9.26
N ALA A 434 -5.66 0.56 -9.48
CA ALA A 434 -5.52 -0.01 -10.83
C ALA A 434 -6.84 -0.04 -11.59
N GLU A 435 -7.94 -0.30 -10.89
CA GLU A 435 -9.29 -0.31 -11.46
C GLU A 435 -10.00 1.06 -11.43
N GLY A 436 -9.27 2.08 -10.98
CA GLY A 436 -9.69 3.46 -10.97
C GLY A 436 -10.68 3.80 -9.86
N ILE A 437 -10.61 3.08 -8.74
CA ILE A 437 -11.22 3.49 -7.49
C ILE A 437 -10.22 4.43 -6.79
N ALA A 438 -10.70 5.60 -6.35
CA ALA A 438 -9.88 6.54 -5.59
C ALA A 438 -9.34 5.90 -4.29
N ALA A 439 -8.19 6.36 -3.82
CA ALA A 439 -7.59 5.85 -2.59
C ALA A 439 -7.21 6.98 -1.62
N GLY A 440 -7.34 6.70 -0.33
CA GLY A 440 -6.74 7.48 0.75
C GLY A 440 -5.97 6.54 1.66
N ALA A 441 -4.80 6.94 2.14
CA ALA A 441 -4.00 6.07 3.00
C ALA A 441 -3.13 6.89 3.95
N LEU A 442 -2.76 6.25 5.05
CA LEU A 442 -1.83 6.76 6.05
C LEU A 442 -0.73 5.72 6.25
N PHE A 443 0.46 6.18 6.66
CA PHE A 443 1.62 5.33 6.88
C PHE A 443 2.53 5.92 7.95
N SER A 444 3.12 5.07 8.79
CA SER A 444 4.03 5.52 9.84
C SER A 444 5.52 5.26 9.60
N GLY A 445 5.87 4.72 8.42
CA GLY A 445 7.24 4.45 7.98
C GLY A 445 7.63 3.00 8.20
N ALA A 446 8.44 2.42 7.32
CA ALA A 446 8.93 1.04 7.42
C ALA A 446 10.46 1.01 7.39
N ASP A 447 11.07 0.49 6.32
CA ASP A 447 12.52 0.33 6.18
C ASP A 447 13.27 1.61 5.73
N GLU A 448 12.56 2.73 5.54
CA GLU A 448 13.16 4.00 5.14
C GLU A 448 13.91 4.69 6.29
N ILE A 449 14.98 5.41 5.95
CA ILE A 449 15.80 6.15 6.91
C ILE A 449 15.18 7.54 7.16
N LYS A 450 14.91 7.85 8.42
CA LYS A 450 14.49 9.19 8.84
C LYS A 450 15.61 10.19 8.61
N SER A 451 15.36 11.20 7.78
CA SER A 451 16.33 12.25 7.50
C SER A 451 16.54 13.20 8.69
N ILE A 452 17.66 13.94 8.67
CA ILE A 452 17.92 14.97 9.69
C ILE A 452 16.92 16.14 9.58
N GLU A 453 16.51 16.47 8.35
CA GLU A 453 15.51 17.50 8.05
C GLU A 453 14.14 17.12 8.60
N GLU A 454 13.70 15.88 8.36
CA GLU A 454 12.42 15.38 8.86
C GLU A 454 12.43 15.36 10.40
N ARG A 455 13.46 14.81 11.03
CA ARG A 455 13.60 14.79 12.50
C ARG A 455 13.57 16.20 13.08
N ASN A 456 14.31 17.16 12.48
CA ASN A 456 14.28 18.58 12.87
C ASN A 456 12.88 19.20 12.75
N TYR A 457 12.16 18.90 11.67
CA TYR A 457 10.81 19.40 11.44
C TYR A 457 9.84 18.88 12.51
N TYR A 458 9.92 17.60 12.85
CA TYR A 458 9.05 17.01 13.87
C TYR A 458 9.40 17.54 15.26
N ASP A 459 10.68 17.67 15.62
CA ASP A 459 11.10 18.31 16.89
C ASP A 459 10.58 19.75 17.02
N LYS A 460 10.58 20.50 15.91
CA LYS A 460 10.07 21.88 15.90
C LYS A 460 8.56 21.93 16.17
N MET A 461 7.81 20.96 15.67
CA MET A 461 6.35 20.92 15.77
C MET A 461 5.86 20.30 17.08
N LEU A 462 6.53 19.25 17.55
CA LEU A 462 6.11 18.42 18.69
C LEU A 462 6.87 18.71 19.98
N GLY A 463 8.02 19.39 19.90
CA GLY A 463 8.94 19.59 21.01
C GLY A 463 10.23 18.78 20.86
N GLN A 464 11.30 19.26 21.48
CA GLN A 464 12.62 18.64 21.41
C GLN A 464 12.59 17.18 21.90
N GLY A 465 13.11 16.26 21.08
CA GLY A 465 13.19 14.83 21.39
C GLY A 465 11.98 14.02 20.93
N MET A 466 10.94 14.67 20.41
CA MET A 466 9.75 14.00 19.87
C MET A 466 9.90 13.63 18.40
N GLY A 467 10.86 14.22 17.67
CA GLY A 467 11.05 13.97 16.24
C GLY A 467 11.66 12.63 15.87
N GLY A 468 12.06 11.83 16.86
CA GLY A 468 12.70 10.54 16.66
C GLY A 468 14.21 10.64 16.40
N ILE A 469 14.78 9.63 15.76
CA ILE A 469 16.23 9.47 15.56
C ILE A 469 16.55 9.61 14.08
N ALA A 470 17.31 10.65 13.74
CA ALA A 470 17.80 10.84 12.37
C ALA A 470 18.89 9.81 12.04
N GLY A 471 18.92 9.35 10.80
CA GLY A 471 19.84 8.30 10.33
C GLY A 471 19.45 6.88 10.76
N ALA A 472 18.37 6.73 11.55
CA ALA A 472 17.78 5.44 11.87
C ALA A 472 16.56 5.17 10.98
N ILE A 473 16.26 3.89 10.79
CA ILE A 473 15.08 3.41 10.07
C ILE A 473 13.80 3.78 10.86
N HIS A 474 12.67 4.02 10.17
CA HIS A 474 11.38 4.32 10.82
C HIS A 474 10.86 3.15 11.67
N ASP A 475 10.90 1.94 11.13
CA ASP A 475 10.61 0.70 11.85
C ASP A 475 11.78 -0.29 11.70
N PRO A 476 12.74 -0.29 12.65
CA PRO A 476 13.85 -1.23 12.66
C PRO A 476 13.43 -2.70 12.81
N CYS A 477 12.17 -2.97 13.15
CA CYS A 477 11.62 -4.31 13.33
C CYS A 477 10.69 -4.74 12.20
N TYR A 478 10.51 -3.92 11.16
CA TYR A 478 9.76 -4.30 9.96
C TYR A 478 10.21 -5.67 9.43
N HIS A 479 9.24 -6.57 9.23
CA HIS A 479 9.45 -7.98 8.83
C HIS A 479 10.42 -8.79 9.73
N GLN A 480 10.52 -8.46 11.02
CA GLN A 480 11.42 -9.14 11.97
C GLN A 480 10.70 -9.66 13.21
N ALA A 481 11.37 -10.56 13.94
CA ALA A 481 10.86 -11.16 15.17
C ALA A 481 10.57 -10.13 16.28
N CYS A 482 11.20 -8.95 16.23
CA CYS A 482 11.00 -7.88 17.18
C CYS A 482 9.81 -6.97 16.86
N ASP A 483 9.06 -7.20 15.77
CA ASP A 483 7.81 -6.48 15.53
C ASP A 483 6.70 -6.98 16.47
N SER A 484 6.83 -6.55 17.73
CA SER A 484 6.00 -6.91 18.86
C SER A 484 5.28 -5.69 19.42
N ILE A 485 4.46 -5.87 20.44
CA ILE A 485 3.79 -4.75 21.12
C ILE A 485 4.78 -3.74 21.74
N GLN A 486 6.04 -4.13 21.95
CA GLN A 486 7.10 -3.21 22.42
C GLN A 486 7.62 -2.28 21.30
N ASN A 487 7.33 -2.59 20.04
CA ASN A 487 7.75 -1.84 18.85
C ASN A 487 6.80 -0.67 18.49
N VAL A 488 5.77 -0.41 19.30
CA VAL A 488 4.66 0.49 18.97
C VAL A 488 4.85 1.87 19.61
N ASN A 489 4.86 2.93 18.80
CA ASN A 489 4.77 4.30 19.30
C ASN A 489 3.30 4.69 19.55
N ILE A 490 2.84 4.60 20.80
CA ILE A 490 1.44 4.84 21.17
C ILE A 490 0.98 6.27 20.84
N PHE A 491 1.84 7.27 21.05
CA PHE A 491 1.51 8.67 20.72
C PHE A 491 1.25 8.81 19.22
N ALA A 492 2.16 8.30 18.39
CA ALA A 492 2.00 8.39 16.96
C ALA A 492 0.77 7.63 16.47
N TYR A 493 0.58 6.42 17.00
CA TYR A 493 -0.54 5.56 16.65
C TYR A 493 -1.89 6.21 16.95
N GLU A 494 -2.04 6.85 18.12
CA GLU A 494 -3.25 7.60 18.44
C GLU A 494 -3.54 8.69 17.40
N LYS A 495 -2.52 9.46 16.97
CA LYS A 495 -2.72 10.53 15.98
C LYS A 495 -3.08 9.99 14.60
N MET A 496 -2.48 8.88 14.19
CA MET A 496 -2.81 8.21 12.93
C MET A 496 -4.25 7.67 12.94
N ILE A 497 -4.69 7.08 14.05
CA ILE A 497 -6.10 6.65 14.22
C ILE A 497 -7.04 7.84 14.17
N GLN A 498 -6.73 8.94 14.86
CA GLN A 498 -7.59 10.13 14.83
C GLN A 498 -7.69 10.74 13.41
N ALA A 499 -6.59 10.74 12.65
CA ALA A 499 -6.59 11.12 11.24
C ALA A 499 -7.46 10.20 10.37
N ALA A 500 -7.33 8.88 10.56
CA ALA A 500 -8.13 7.86 9.88
C ALA A 500 -9.64 8.07 10.11
N VAL A 501 -10.03 8.30 11.36
CA VAL A 501 -11.43 8.54 11.75
C VAL A 501 -11.95 9.83 11.15
N TYR A 502 -11.17 10.91 11.21
CA TYR A 502 -11.54 12.20 10.63
C TYR A 502 -11.81 12.06 9.12
N ALA A 503 -10.91 11.40 8.40
CA ALA A 503 -11.05 11.20 6.97
C ALA A 503 -12.29 10.37 6.61
N LEU A 504 -12.52 9.26 7.33
CA LEU A 504 -13.70 8.42 7.13
C LEU A 504 -14.99 9.20 7.37
N GLU A 505 -15.09 9.91 8.50
CA GLU A 505 -16.25 10.75 8.82
C GLU A 505 -16.45 11.83 7.76
N TYR A 506 -15.37 12.51 7.35
CA TYR A 506 -15.42 13.58 6.35
C TYR A 506 -16.02 13.10 5.02
N VAL A 507 -15.57 11.94 4.52
CA VAL A 507 -16.10 11.39 3.26
C VAL A 507 -17.51 10.82 3.43
N ALA A 508 -17.79 10.16 4.55
CA ALA A 508 -19.09 9.55 4.81
C ALA A 508 -20.23 10.57 4.95
N ARG A 509 -19.87 11.84 5.21
CA ARG A 509 -20.77 12.98 5.39
C ARG A 509 -20.87 13.91 4.19
N GLN A 510 -20.19 13.61 3.08
CA GLN A 510 -20.39 14.37 1.86
C GLN A 510 -21.83 14.21 1.37
N ASP A 511 -22.42 15.27 0.81
CA ASP A 511 -23.76 15.20 0.20
C ASP A 511 -23.73 14.38 -1.10
N ASP A 512 -22.67 14.57 -1.90
CA ASP A 512 -22.40 13.86 -3.15
C ASP A 512 -20.93 13.42 -3.21
N LEU A 513 -20.62 12.33 -2.50
CA LEU A 513 -19.27 11.77 -2.47
C LEU A 513 -18.80 11.33 -3.86
N LYS A 514 -19.68 10.76 -4.68
CA LYS A 514 -19.30 10.28 -6.02
C LYS A 514 -18.92 11.45 -6.93
N GLY A 515 -19.72 12.52 -6.98
CA GLY A 515 -19.38 13.72 -7.74
C GLY A 515 -18.14 14.43 -7.19
N TRP A 516 -17.95 14.41 -5.86
CA TRP A 516 -16.74 14.95 -5.24
C TRP A 516 -15.48 14.15 -5.59
N LEU A 517 -15.52 12.82 -5.56
CA LEU A 517 -14.37 11.98 -5.93
C LEU A 517 -14.10 11.97 -7.44
N TYR A 518 -15.16 12.01 -8.26
CA TYR A 518 -15.10 11.78 -9.70
C TYR A 518 -15.68 12.96 -10.52
N PRO A 519 -15.13 14.18 -10.38
CA PRO A 519 -15.64 15.36 -11.09
C PRO A 519 -15.46 15.21 -12.62
N PRO A 520 -16.55 15.20 -13.42
CA PRO A 520 -16.48 14.88 -14.85
C PRO A 520 -15.52 15.77 -15.64
N ASP A 521 -15.50 17.08 -15.37
CA ASP A 521 -14.67 18.06 -16.09
C ASP A 521 -13.17 17.83 -15.87
N GLU A 522 -12.77 17.44 -14.66
CA GLU A 522 -11.36 17.16 -14.34
C GLU A 522 -10.91 15.85 -14.98
N ILE A 523 -11.76 14.82 -14.91
CA ILE A 523 -11.53 13.52 -15.56
C ILE A 523 -11.40 13.70 -17.07
N GLN A 524 -12.26 14.48 -17.69
CA GLN A 524 -12.20 14.76 -19.12
C GLN A 524 -10.87 15.44 -19.50
N ARG A 525 -10.40 16.41 -18.72
CA ARG A 525 -9.11 17.08 -18.95
C ARG A 525 -7.92 16.12 -18.80
N LEU A 526 -7.97 15.20 -17.83
CA LEU A 526 -6.92 14.20 -17.63
C LEU A 526 -6.89 13.16 -18.75
N ASN A 527 -8.05 12.70 -19.21
CA ASN A 527 -8.16 11.77 -20.35
C ASN A 527 -7.57 12.35 -21.64
N ILE A 528 -7.66 13.67 -21.86
CA ILE A 528 -7.01 14.32 -23.01
C ILE A 528 -5.48 14.26 -22.90
N ARG A 529 -4.92 14.23 -21.68
CA ARG A 529 -3.47 14.20 -21.42
C ARG A 529 -2.89 12.78 -21.43
N GLN A 530 -3.62 11.77 -20.95
CA GLN A 530 -3.21 10.36 -21.00
C GLN A 530 -3.49 9.75 -22.40
N LYS A 531 -2.52 9.77 -23.31
CA LYS A 531 -2.62 9.09 -24.62
C LYS A 531 -2.38 7.58 -24.46
N GLN A 532 -3.47 6.81 -24.50
CA GLN A 532 -3.54 5.34 -24.46
C GLN A 532 -2.88 4.67 -23.25
N ARG A 533 -3.59 3.71 -22.66
CA ARG A 533 -3.10 2.92 -21.52
C ARG A 533 -2.61 1.57 -22.02
N PRO A 534 -1.45 1.08 -21.55
CA PRO A 534 -1.14 -0.33 -21.67
C PRO A 534 -2.20 -1.14 -20.92
N GLU A 535 -2.69 -2.23 -21.52
CA GLU A 535 -3.36 -3.27 -20.73
C GLU A 535 -2.33 -3.95 -19.84
N TYR A 536 -2.61 -4.06 -18.54
CA TYR A 536 -1.75 -4.77 -17.59
C TYR A 536 -2.39 -6.11 -17.19
N LYS A 537 -1.56 -7.15 -17.00
CA LYS A 537 -2.00 -8.50 -16.64
C LYS A 537 -1.91 -8.78 -15.14
N SER A 538 -1.16 -7.97 -14.39
CA SER A 538 -0.97 -8.11 -12.95
C SER A 538 -0.85 -6.74 -12.27
N ILE A 539 -1.05 -6.72 -10.93
CA ILE A 539 -0.87 -5.48 -10.16
C ILE A 539 0.59 -5.01 -10.19
N ASN A 540 1.50 -5.98 -10.31
CA ASN A 540 2.91 -5.72 -10.48
C ASN A 540 3.15 -4.97 -11.79
N GLU A 541 2.67 -5.48 -12.93
CA GLU A 541 2.79 -4.79 -14.22
C GLU A 541 2.21 -3.37 -14.18
N TYR A 542 1.09 -3.17 -13.48
CA TYR A 542 0.46 -1.86 -13.33
C TYR A 542 1.37 -0.81 -12.66
N PHE A 543 2.10 -1.17 -11.60
CA PHE A 543 3.06 -0.25 -10.97
C PHE A 543 4.43 -0.24 -11.66
N GLY A 544 4.63 -0.99 -12.76
CA GLY A 544 5.98 -1.29 -13.26
C GLY A 544 6.78 -2.10 -12.25
N LEU A 545 6.08 -2.72 -11.30
CA LEU A 545 6.60 -3.60 -10.31
C LEU A 545 6.92 -4.95 -10.97
N PRO A 546 8.08 -5.51 -10.68
CA PRO A 546 8.50 -6.78 -11.23
C PRO A 546 7.50 -7.96 -10.92
N TYR A 547 7.15 -8.85 -11.88
CA TYR A 547 6.12 -9.93 -11.85
C TYR A 547 6.28 -11.01 -10.76
N PHE A 548 5.30 -11.22 -9.86
CA PHE A 548 5.21 -12.39 -8.96
C PHE A 548 5.07 -13.71 -9.70
#